data_AF-E3RH73-F1
#
_entry.id   AF-E3RH73-F1
#
_cell.length_a   1.000
_cell.length_b   1.000
_cell.length_c   1.000
_cell.angle_alpha   90.00
_cell.angle_beta   90.00
_cell.angle_gamma   90.00
#
_symmetry.space_group_name_H-M   'P 1'
#
loop_
_entity.id
_entity.type
_entity.pdbx_description
1 polymer ?
#
loop_
_entity_poly.entity_id
_entity_poly.type
_entity_poly.pdbx_seq_one_letter_code
_entity_poly.pdbx_strand_id
1 'polypeptide(L)'
;MAAQRPFENESIDTLIEAAKRLLRQLEEVKAAGAHDERVHGRSRPRRASSKQSISKPDLTATFKAIVKKVRSELAKLGELETNEQDIQEQEIQEQEIQVQNTQELELLVLSSHGQVSDQIPAERRLSECTTGDSNLRFPCLHSQLGKNMVATIQQAREQLNRHNVNERGYLILEVQKCRDVSKLTQLLRAAETLDQDEIKGFTLTQGDADCLHAHVAAEISLDLCDIEGFNEAFVSHQPKEEFEEWIARPPDRVQYLICKPLSDHSINSLLDAGPQCNRRPEIPGVNRLYWYVSCEPNTPANLHIEDGNTGSANLLLAGAEKHWIIIHRSSAEKLERCIRNQFPGSKECSQFVRHHNIIVGPRWLEKWGINYEIVCQKPGDVLVTLPGHVYHEVRNVGKNFAAAIN
;
A
#
# COMPACT_ATOMS: atom_id res chain seq x y z
N MET A 1 -43.71 -42.05 27.33
CA MET A 1 -42.84 -41.31 28.26
C MET A 1 -41.98 -40.38 27.42
N ALA A 2 -42.38 -39.12 27.33
CA ALA A 2 -41.56 -38.08 26.71
C ALA A 2 -40.52 -37.64 27.74
N ALA A 3 -39.25 -37.95 27.49
CA ALA A 3 -38.15 -37.40 28.27
C ALA A 3 -37.85 -36.00 27.72
N GLN A 4 -38.37 -34.98 28.40
CA GLN A 4 -37.86 -33.62 28.28
C GLN A 4 -36.37 -33.63 28.64
N ARG A 5 -35.51 -33.10 27.77
CA ARG A 5 -34.18 -32.62 28.16
C ARG A 5 -34.29 -31.12 28.43
N PRO A 6 -34.18 -30.67 29.70
CA PRO A 6 -33.92 -29.29 30.05
C PRO A 6 -32.40 -29.05 30.06
N PHE A 7 -32.00 -27.78 30.01
CA PHE A 7 -30.64 -27.25 30.15
C PHE A 7 -29.79 -27.23 28.88
N GLU A 8 -29.89 -26.14 28.10
CA GLU A 8 -28.74 -25.53 27.41
C GLU A 8 -29.05 -24.08 26.97
N ASN A 9 -30.30 -23.77 26.57
CA ASN A 9 -30.67 -22.40 26.15
C ASN A 9 -30.68 -21.36 27.29
N GLU A 10 -30.89 -21.76 28.54
CA GLU A 10 -30.92 -20.83 29.69
C GLU A 10 -29.54 -20.19 29.97
N SER A 11 -28.44 -20.86 29.57
CA SER A 11 -27.07 -20.39 29.80
C SER A 11 -26.68 -19.26 28.84
N ILE A 12 -27.00 -19.42 27.56
CA ILE A 12 -26.65 -18.45 26.51
C ILE A 12 -27.46 -17.16 26.67
N ASP A 13 -28.77 -17.27 26.91
CA ASP A 13 -29.61 -16.09 27.13
C ASP A 13 -29.17 -15.30 28.38
N THR A 14 -28.74 -16.00 29.44
CA THR A 14 -28.18 -15.38 30.64
C THR A 14 -26.86 -14.67 30.36
N LEU A 15 -25.99 -15.25 29.52
CA LEU A 15 -24.73 -14.64 29.07
C LEU A 15 -24.99 -13.39 28.20
N ILE A 16 -25.96 -13.45 27.29
CA ILE A 16 -26.36 -12.32 26.44
C ILE A 16 -26.90 -11.17 27.30
N GLU A 17 -27.76 -11.44 28.28
CA GLU A 17 -28.27 -10.40 29.18
C GLU A 17 -27.18 -9.82 30.10
N ALA A 18 -26.23 -10.65 30.56
CA ALA A 18 -25.06 -10.19 31.29
C ALA A 18 -24.18 -9.26 30.43
N ALA A 19 -23.97 -9.60 29.15
CA ALA A 19 -23.21 -8.77 28.20
C ALA A 19 -23.91 -7.42 27.94
N LYS A 20 -25.22 -7.42 27.69
CA LYS A 20 -26.03 -6.19 27.53
C LYS A 20 -25.99 -5.30 28.77
N ARG A 21 -25.97 -5.90 29.97
CA ARG A 21 -25.86 -5.15 31.23
C ARG A 21 -24.48 -4.50 31.37
N LEU A 22 -23.40 -5.20 30.99
CA LEU A 22 -22.04 -4.66 31.03
C LEU A 22 -21.82 -3.53 30.02
N LEU A 23 -22.41 -3.64 28.81
CA LEU A 23 -22.41 -2.58 27.81
C LEU A 23 -23.05 -1.29 28.32
N ARG A 24 -24.22 -1.38 28.96
CA ARG A 24 -24.90 -0.23 29.59
C ARG A 24 -24.04 0.42 30.68
N GLN A 25 -23.38 -0.38 31.53
CA GLN A 25 -22.46 0.15 32.54
C GLN A 25 -21.25 0.87 31.93
N LEU A 26 -20.74 0.39 30.79
CA LEU A 26 -19.64 1.01 30.07
C LEU A 26 -20.04 2.38 29.49
N GLU A 27 -21.26 2.48 28.98
CA GLU A 27 -21.84 3.74 28.47
C GLU A 27 -22.07 4.76 29.59
N GLU A 28 -22.56 4.32 30.75
CA GLU A 28 -22.73 5.17 31.94
C GLU A 28 -21.39 5.74 32.44
N VAL A 29 -20.32 4.92 32.45
CA VAL A 29 -18.96 5.36 32.82
C VAL A 29 -18.41 6.36 31.80
N LYS A 30 -18.62 6.12 30.50
CA LYS A 30 -18.23 7.08 29.43
C LYS A 30 -18.96 8.41 29.57
N ALA A 31 -20.27 8.38 29.86
CA ALA A 31 -21.08 9.58 30.07
C ALA A 31 -20.66 10.35 31.33
N ALA A 32 -20.29 9.65 32.41
CA ALA A 32 -19.78 10.27 33.63
C ALA A 32 -18.41 10.96 33.41
N GLY A 33 -17.52 10.35 32.62
CA GLY A 33 -16.22 10.95 32.25
C GLY A 33 -16.38 12.23 31.42
N ALA A 34 -17.30 12.24 30.45
CA ALA A 34 -17.59 13.43 29.63
C ALA A 34 -18.21 14.59 30.44
N HIS A 35 -18.87 14.28 31.56
CA HIS A 35 -19.47 15.28 32.44
C HIS A 35 -18.43 15.96 33.35
N ASP A 36 -17.35 15.28 33.72
CA ASP A 36 -16.26 15.79 34.57
C ASP A 36 -15.31 16.74 33.79
N GLU A 37 -15.13 16.49 32.49
CA GLU A 37 -14.36 17.37 31.59
C GLU A 37 -15.07 18.69 31.29
N ARG A 38 -16.41 18.71 31.25
CA ARG A 38 -17.19 19.95 31.02
C ARG A 38 -17.27 20.89 32.23
N VAL A 39 -16.94 20.42 33.44
CA VAL A 39 -17.07 21.22 34.68
C VAL A 39 -15.80 22.04 35.01
N HIS A 40 -14.68 21.81 34.31
CA HIS A 40 -13.41 22.50 34.57
C HIS A 40 -13.26 23.88 33.88
N GLY A 41 -14.37 24.50 33.48
CA GLY A 41 -14.36 25.78 32.77
C GLY A 41 -15.59 26.66 33.00
N ARG A 42 -15.95 26.95 34.26
CA ARG A 42 -16.68 28.18 34.68
C ARG A 42 -16.98 28.17 36.19
N SER A 43 -16.87 29.35 36.80
CA SER A 43 -17.10 29.60 38.22
C SER A 43 -18.55 30.05 38.54
N ARG A 44 -19.02 29.62 39.73
CA ARG A 44 -20.16 30.06 40.59
C ARG A 44 -21.58 29.45 40.35
N PRO A 45 -22.49 29.49 41.36
CA PRO A 45 -22.34 29.24 42.80
C PRO A 45 -23.31 28.15 43.35
N ARG A 46 -23.10 27.78 44.62
CA ARG A 46 -23.77 26.73 45.42
C ARG A 46 -25.31 26.62 45.24
N ARG A 47 -25.77 25.41 44.90
CA ARG A 47 -27.03 24.82 45.39
C ARG A 47 -26.78 23.36 45.78
N ALA A 48 -27.21 23.01 47.00
CA ALA A 48 -27.04 21.69 47.58
C ALA A 48 -27.96 20.68 46.86
N SER A 49 -27.36 19.72 46.16
CA SER A 49 -27.97 18.43 45.89
C SER A 49 -26.90 17.38 46.13
N SER A 50 -27.15 16.42 47.01
CA SER A 50 -26.27 15.29 47.30
C SER A 50 -26.06 14.46 46.03
N LYS A 51 -25.01 14.76 45.27
CA LYS A 51 -24.50 13.88 44.22
C LYS A 51 -23.12 13.44 44.68
N GLN A 52 -22.98 12.17 45.03
CA GLN A 52 -21.69 11.54 45.30
C GLN A 52 -20.79 11.80 44.09
N SER A 53 -19.78 12.66 44.23
CA SER A 53 -18.77 12.86 43.21
C SER A 53 -17.84 11.65 43.25
N ILE A 54 -18.00 10.74 42.29
CA ILE A 54 -17.10 9.60 42.11
C ILE A 54 -15.75 10.15 41.66
N SER A 55 -14.67 9.82 42.36
CA SER A 55 -13.34 10.34 42.04
C SER A 55 -12.79 9.69 40.75
N LYS A 56 -12.00 10.41 39.94
CA LYS A 56 -11.34 9.86 38.73
C LYS A 56 -10.61 8.52 38.95
N PRO A 57 -9.91 8.30 40.08
CA PRO A 57 -9.34 6.99 40.42
C PRO A 57 -10.39 5.87 40.54
N ASP A 58 -11.53 6.15 41.16
CA ASP A 58 -12.63 5.17 41.33
C ASP A 58 -13.29 4.83 39.99
N LEU A 59 -13.43 5.81 39.10
CA LEU A 59 -13.94 5.60 37.74
C LEU A 59 -13.00 4.68 36.93
N THR A 60 -11.70 4.91 37.05
CA THR A 60 -10.66 4.12 36.37
C THR A 60 -10.61 2.68 36.89
N ALA A 61 -10.71 2.49 38.20
CA ALA A 61 -10.77 1.17 38.82
C ALA A 61 -12.03 0.40 38.39
N THR A 62 -13.18 1.09 38.38
CA THR A 62 -14.46 0.55 37.92
C THR A 62 -14.40 0.14 36.45
N PHE A 63 -13.83 0.98 35.58
CA PHE A 63 -13.65 0.67 34.16
C PHE A 63 -12.78 -0.58 33.94
N LYS A 64 -11.63 -0.67 34.63
CA LYS A 64 -10.75 -1.84 34.54
C LYS A 64 -11.44 -3.13 35.00
N ALA A 65 -12.26 -3.07 36.06
CA ALA A 65 -13.02 -4.20 36.54
C ALA A 65 -14.08 -4.68 35.52
N ILE A 66 -14.77 -3.74 34.87
CA ILE A 66 -15.76 -4.05 33.81
C ILE A 66 -15.07 -4.70 32.60
N VAL A 67 -13.96 -4.13 32.11
CA VAL A 67 -13.21 -4.68 30.96
C VAL A 67 -12.70 -6.09 31.26
N LYS A 68 -12.20 -6.35 32.47
CA LYS A 68 -11.76 -7.69 32.88
C LYS A 68 -12.91 -8.70 32.87
N LYS A 69 -14.10 -8.28 33.30
CA LYS A 69 -15.29 -9.13 33.31
C LYS A 69 -15.78 -9.43 31.89
N VAL A 70 -15.79 -8.44 30.99
CA VAL A 70 -16.15 -8.62 29.57
C VAL A 70 -15.23 -9.65 28.90
N ARG A 71 -13.91 -9.55 29.11
CA ARG A 71 -12.95 -10.52 28.57
C ARG A 71 -13.20 -11.95 29.08
N SER A 72 -13.56 -12.09 30.35
CA SER A 72 -13.87 -13.40 30.93
C SER A 72 -15.16 -14.02 30.38
N GLU A 73 -16.18 -13.21 30.08
CA GLU A 73 -17.42 -13.72 29.49
C GLU A 73 -17.28 -14.03 27.99
N LEU A 74 -16.47 -13.25 27.25
CA LEU A 74 -16.12 -13.56 25.85
C LEU A 74 -15.32 -14.87 25.74
N ALA A 75 -14.43 -15.16 26.67
CA ALA A 75 -13.70 -16.42 26.71
C ALA A 75 -14.65 -17.63 26.90
N LYS A 76 -15.68 -17.50 27.74
CA LYS A 76 -16.69 -18.54 27.94
C LYS A 76 -17.57 -18.77 26.70
N LEU A 77 -17.80 -17.74 25.90
CA LEU A 77 -18.54 -17.87 24.63
C LEU A 77 -17.72 -18.60 23.58
N GLY A 78 -16.40 -18.34 23.50
CA GLY A 78 -15.51 -19.04 22.57
C GLY A 78 -15.30 -20.53 22.89
N GLU A 79 -15.42 -20.93 24.16
CA GLU A 79 -15.35 -22.35 24.57
C GLU A 79 -16.63 -23.15 24.28
N LEU A 80 -17.76 -22.48 23.98
CA LEU A 80 -19.03 -23.13 23.61
C LEU A 80 -19.13 -23.39 22.09
N GLU A 81 -18.55 -22.53 21.26
CA GLU A 81 -18.53 -22.70 19.79
C GLU A 81 -17.63 -23.87 19.33
N THR A 82 -16.59 -24.22 20.09
CA THR A 82 -15.72 -25.36 19.76
C THR A 82 -16.40 -26.72 19.97
N ASN A 83 -17.50 -26.79 20.72
CA ASN A 83 -18.24 -28.03 20.97
C ASN A 83 -19.33 -28.33 19.91
N GLU A 84 -19.71 -27.35 19.09
CA GLU A 84 -20.69 -27.55 17.99
C GLU A 84 -20.03 -27.91 16.66
N GLN A 85 -18.76 -27.54 16.44
CA GLN A 85 -18.03 -27.82 15.19
C GLN A 85 -17.52 -29.28 15.09
N ASP A 86 -17.28 -29.95 16.22
CA ASP A 86 -16.83 -31.36 16.26
C ASP A 86 -17.91 -32.38 15.82
N ILE A 87 -19.16 -31.95 15.61
CA ILE A 87 -20.27 -32.83 15.19
C ILE A 87 -20.49 -32.81 13.65
N GLN A 88 -20.01 -31.79 12.93
CA GLN A 88 -20.24 -31.65 11.48
C GLN A 88 -19.12 -32.22 10.58
N GLU A 89 -17.92 -32.47 11.11
CA GLU A 89 -16.80 -33.01 10.30
C GLU A 89 -16.90 -34.52 9.98
N GLN A 90 -17.88 -35.25 10.54
CA GLN A 90 -18.08 -36.68 10.24
C GLN A 90 -19.01 -36.96 9.04
N GLU A 91 -19.70 -35.97 8.46
CA GLU A 91 -20.67 -36.22 7.37
C GLU A 91 -20.16 -35.87 5.95
N ILE A 92 -18.98 -35.26 5.80
CA ILE A 92 -18.50 -34.79 4.47
C ILE A 92 -17.51 -35.78 3.80
N GLN A 93 -17.06 -36.83 4.50
CA GLN A 93 -16.08 -37.78 3.97
C GLN A 93 -16.65 -38.90 3.06
N GLU A 94 -17.97 -38.94 2.80
CA GLU A 94 -18.59 -39.99 1.97
C GLU A 94 -19.01 -39.58 0.54
N GLN A 95 -18.76 -38.34 0.08
CA GLN A 95 -19.22 -37.89 -1.25
C GLN A 95 -18.14 -37.62 -2.32
N GLU A 96 -16.84 -37.79 -2.04
CA GLU A 96 -15.77 -37.53 -3.03
C GLU A 96 -15.17 -38.79 -3.70
N ILE A 97 -15.97 -39.85 -3.90
CA ILE A 97 -15.58 -41.00 -4.75
C ILE A 97 -16.63 -41.20 -5.85
N GLN A 98 -16.85 -40.20 -6.72
CA GLN A 98 -17.59 -40.46 -7.97
C GLN A 98 -17.47 -39.41 -9.09
N VAL A 99 -16.34 -38.73 -9.32
CA VAL A 99 -16.14 -37.96 -10.57
C VAL A 99 -14.69 -38.04 -11.07
N GLN A 100 -14.21 -39.26 -11.30
CA GLN A 100 -13.05 -39.50 -12.17
C GLN A 100 -13.35 -40.72 -13.05
N ASN A 101 -14.11 -40.51 -14.12
CA ASN A 101 -14.12 -41.34 -15.32
C ASN A 101 -15.13 -40.78 -16.33
N THR A 102 -14.67 -39.91 -17.23
CA THR A 102 -15.02 -39.85 -18.67
C THR A 102 -14.57 -38.52 -19.24
N GLN A 103 -13.52 -38.52 -20.08
CA GLN A 103 -13.53 -38.00 -21.46
C GLN A 103 -12.09 -37.86 -21.97
N GLU A 104 -11.63 -38.95 -22.60
CA GLU A 104 -10.61 -38.94 -23.64
C GLU A 104 -11.32 -39.02 -25.01
N LEU A 105 -10.70 -38.43 -26.04
CA LEU A 105 -10.97 -38.53 -27.49
C LEU A 105 -12.05 -37.63 -28.12
N GLU A 106 -11.58 -36.55 -28.77
CA GLU A 106 -11.89 -36.05 -30.13
C GLU A 106 -11.10 -34.72 -30.28
N LEU A 107 -10.33 -34.36 -31.30
CA LEU A 107 -10.11 -34.83 -32.65
C LEU A 107 -8.83 -34.13 -33.17
N LEU A 108 -7.98 -34.86 -33.89
CA LEU A 108 -6.83 -34.35 -34.64
C LEU A 108 -7.26 -33.81 -36.03
N VAL A 109 -6.36 -33.00 -36.61
CA VAL A 109 -6.01 -32.83 -38.05
C VAL A 109 -6.46 -31.53 -38.78
N LEU A 110 -5.45 -30.94 -39.46
CA LEU A 110 -5.41 -30.05 -40.66
C LEU A 110 -5.08 -28.56 -40.37
N SER A 111 -4.19 -27.84 -41.06
CA SER A 111 -3.19 -28.13 -42.09
C SER A 111 -2.32 -26.87 -42.34
N SER A 112 -1.03 -27.11 -42.61
CA SER A 112 0.00 -26.36 -43.37
C SER A 112 -0.28 -25.10 -44.24
N HIS A 113 0.74 -24.20 -44.27
CA HIS A 113 1.34 -23.40 -45.37
C HIS A 113 1.07 -21.89 -45.52
N GLY A 114 2.17 -21.12 -45.75
CA GLY A 114 2.20 -19.93 -46.62
C GLY A 114 3.13 -18.76 -46.20
N GLN A 115 4.31 -18.64 -46.83
CA GLN A 115 5.07 -17.38 -46.96
C GLN A 115 4.58 -16.61 -48.20
N VAL A 116 4.44 -15.27 -48.13
CA VAL A 116 4.67 -14.34 -49.28
C VAL A 116 5.10 -12.96 -48.75
N SER A 117 6.10 -12.39 -49.43
CA SER A 117 6.66 -11.04 -49.34
C SER A 117 5.83 -9.99 -50.09
N ASP A 118 5.85 -8.74 -49.65
CA ASP A 118 5.76 -7.57 -50.56
C ASP A 118 6.41 -6.32 -49.92
N GLN A 119 7.04 -5.50 -50.77
CA GLN A 119 7.85 -4.34 -50.43
C GLN A 119 7.23 -3.00 -50.96
N ILE A 120 7.62 -1.89 -50.30
CA ILE A 120 7.76 -0.46 -50.76
C ILE A 120 6.51 0.46 -50.75
N PRO A 121 6.57 1.81 -50.46
CA PRO A 121 7.55 2.66 -49.73
C PRO A 121 6.97 3.64 -48.66
N ALA A 122 7.89 4.10 -47.78
CA ALA A 122 8.09 5.43 -47.18
C ALA A 122 6.93 6.44 -46.99
N GLU A 123 6.70 6.87 -45.74
CA GLU A 123 6.97 8.26 -45.29
C GLU A 123 6.72 8.46 -43.78
N ARG A 124 7.54 9.35 -43.19
CA ARG A 124 7.54 9.88 -41.82
C ARG A 124 8.07 8.95 -40.71
N ARG A 125 9.40 9.02 -40.53
CA ARG A 125 10.09 8.73 -39.26
C ARG A 125 9.51 9.61 -38.14
N LEU A 126 8.49 9.10 -37.46
CA LEU A 126 8.30 9.34 -36.04
C LEU A 126 9.44 8.58 -35.35
N SER A 127 10.18 9.28 -34.50
CA SER A 127 11.24 8.70 -33.69
C SER A 127 10.70 7.48 -32.95
N GLU A 128 11.13 6.31 -33.37
CA GLU A 128 11.05 5.09 -32.57
C GLU A 128 11.57 5.46 -31.18
N CYS A 129 10.71 5.29 -30.17
CA CYS A 129 11.12 5.29 -28.78
C CYS A 129 12.10 4.12 -28.63
N THR A 130 13.38 4.41 -28.81
CA THR A 130 14.46 3.44 -28.83
C THR A 130 14.53 2.77 -27.46
N THR A 131 14.01 1.55 -27.38
CA THR A 131 14.20 0.58 -26.29
C THR A 131 15.63 0.03 -26.26
N GLY A 132 16.62 0.86 -26.55
CA GLY A 132 17.98 0.46 -26.89
C GLY A 132 19.05 1.33 -26.22
N ASP A 133 18.98 1.48 -24.89
CA ASP A 133 20.13 1.68 -23.97
C ASP A 133 19.65 1.58 -22.50
N SER A 134 18.80 0.58 -22.24
CA SER A 134 17.72 0.63 -21.24
C SER A 134 18.11 0.41 -19.78
N ASN A 135 19.34 0.00 -19.48
CA ASN A 135 19.65 -0.44 -18.11
C ASN A 135 20.48 0.61 -17.36
N LEU A 136 19.81 1.64 -16.82
CA LEU A 136 20.35 2.47 -15.73
C LEU A 136 20.40 1.65 -14.42
N ARG A 137 20.92 0.43 -14.50
CA ARG A 137 20.94 -0.59 -13.45
C ARG A 137 22.38 -0.86 -13.07
N PHE A 138 22.68 -0.71 -11.78
CA PHE A 138 24.01 -0.88 -11.22
C PHE A 138 24.00 -2.01 -10.20
N PRO A 139 24.80 -3.09 -10.41
CA PRO A 139 24.94 -4.16 -9.43
C PRO A 139 25.41 -3.63 -8.08
N CYS A 140 24.69 -3.96 -7.01
CA CYS A 140 24.91 -3.40 -5.68
C CYS A 140 24.97 -4.50 -4.61
N LEU A 141 26.00 -4.46 -3.77
CA LEU A 141 26.12 -5.32 -2.61
C LEU A 141 25.29 -4.78 -1.45
N HIS A 142 24.81 -5.68 -0.59
CA HIS A 142 24.06 -5.29 0.62
C HIS A 142 24.85 -4.33 1.53
N SER A 143 26.18 -4.46 1.60
CA SER A 143 27.08 -3.59 2.37
C SER A 143 27.21 -2.16 1.80
N GLN A 144 26.77 -1.94 0.55
CA GLN A 144 26.78 -0.64 -0.11
C GLN A 144 25.48 0.15 0.13
N LEU A 145 24.50 -0.45 0.82
CA LEU A 145 23.28 0.23 1.24
C LEU A 145 23.43 0.95 2.59
N GLY A 146 22.32 1.46 3.14
CA GLY A 146 22.30 2.22 4.39
C GLY A 146 23.21 3.44 4.31
N LYS A 147 24.08 3.63 5.30
CA LYS A 147 24.99 4.79 5.38
C LYS A 147 25.92 4.97 4.18
N ASN A 148 26.16 3.92 3.39
CA ASN A 148 27.02 3.97 2.20
C ASN A 148 26.27 4.33 0.92
N MET A 149 24.93 4.36 0.96
CA MET A 149 24.08 4.45 -0.22
C MET A 149 24.34 5.71 -1.05
N VAL A 150 24.58 6.86 -0.41
CA VAL A 150 24.89 8.11 -1.14
C VAL A 150 26.16 7.98 -1.98
N ALA A 151 27.21 7.38 -1.43
CA ALA A 151 28.46 7.15 -2.16
C ALA A 151 28.25 6.14 -3.29
N THR A 152 27.43 5.11 -3.05
CA THR A 152 27.07 4.11 -4.06
C THR A 152 26.24 4.70 -5.21
N ILE A 153 25.28 5.58 -4.93
CA ILE A 153 24.51 6.31 -5.94
C ILE A 153 25.44 7.18 -6.80
N GLN A 154 26.39 7.88 -6.18
CA GLN A 154 27.39 8.68 -6.92
C GLN A 154 28.26 7.81 -7.83
N GLN A 155 28.74 6.68 -7.33
CA GLN A 155 29.50 5.72 -8.14
C GLN A 155 28.67 5.18 -9.31
N ALA A 156 27.45 4.72 -9.05
CA ALA A 156 26.54 4.18 -10.06
C ALA A 156 26.27 5.23 -11.15
N ARG A 157 26.02 6.48 -10.75
CA ARG A 157 25.77 7.59 -11.65
C ARG A 157 26.94 7.88 -12.59
N GLU A 158 28.18 7.77 -12.12
CA GLU A 158 29.36 7.93 -12.99
C GLU A 158 29.53 6.74 -13.96
N GLN A 159 29.30 5.51 -13.49
CA GLN A 159 29.47 4.31 -14.32
C GLN A 159 28.38 4.12 -15.38
N LEU A 160 27.15 4.57 -15.08
CA LEU A 160 25.98 4.44 -15.96
C LEU A 160 25.84 5.60 -16.96
N ASN A 161 26.94 6.26 -17.30
CA ASN A 161 26.96 7.51 -18.08
C ASN A 161 26.16 8.62 -17.37
N ARG A 162 26.89 9.43 -16.59
CA ARG A 162 26.32 10.52 -15.79
C ARG A 162 25.37 11.44 -16.55
N HIS A 163 25.64 11.74 -17.82
CA HIS A 163 24.74 12.60 -18.59
C HIS A 163 23.37 11.94 -18.80
N ASN A 164 23.35 10.66 -19.18
CA ASN A 164 22.13 9.90 -19.41
C ASN A 164 21.31 9.77 -18.11
N VAL A 165 21.97 9.41 -17.00
CA VAL A 165 21.34 9.33 -15.68
C VAL A 165 20.76 10.67 -15.24
N ASN A 166 21.46 11.78 -15.50
CA ASN A 166 20.97 13.12 -15.14
C ASN A 166 19.73 13.52 -15.92
N GLU A 167 19.73 13.25 -17.22
CA GLU A 167 18.64 13.62 -18.12
C GLU A 167 17.37 12.84 -17.79
N ARG A 168 17.51 11.51 -17.66
CA ARG A 168 16.40 10.60 -17.32
C ARG A 168 15.99 10.71 -15.85
N GLY A 169 16.89 11.19 -14.99
CA GLY A 169 16.60 11.56 -13.61
C GLY A 169 16.52 10.40 -12.60
N TYR A 170 16.90 9.19 -12.99
CA TYR A 170 16.84 8.02 -12.10
C TYR A 170 18.01 7.05 -12.33
N LEU A 171 18.20 6.14 -11.39
CA LEU A 171 18.98 4.91 -11.56
C LEU A 171 18.42 3.80 -10.67
N ILE A 172 18.86 2.56 -10.88
CA ILE A 172 18.49 1.40 -10.09
C ILE A 172 19.75 0.77 -9.50
N LEU A 173 19.74 0.48 -8.20
CA LEU A 173 20.75 -0.36 -7.57
C LEU A 173 20.19 -1.78 -7.43
N GLU A 174 20.82 -2.76 -8.07
CA GLU A 174 20.36 -4.14 -8.10
C GLU A 174 20.99 -4.92 -6.94
N VAL A 175 20.22 -5.14 -5.87
CA VAL A 175 20.70 -5.85 -4.70
C VAL A 175 20.44 -7.34 -4.91
N GLN A 176 21.52 -8.11 -5.11
CA GLN A 176 21.46 -9.56 -5.37
C GLN A 176 21.08 -10.38 -4.12
N LYS A 177 19.96 -10.06 -3.48
CA LYS A 177 19.45 -10.81 -2.33
C LYS A 177 17.93 -10.72 -2.23
N CYS A 178 17.26 -11.83 -2.53
CA CYS A 178 15.85 -12.01 -2.19
C CYS A 178 15.69 -12.09 -0.67
N ARG A 179 14.70 -11.37 -0.13
CA ARG A 179 14.34 -11.44 1.28
C ARG A 179 13.40 -12.62 1.51
N ASP A 180 13.42 -13.16 2.72
CA ASP A 180 12.46 -14.17 3.15
C ASP A 180 11.07 -13.51 3.28
N VAL A 181 10.20 -13.85 2.32
CA VAL A 181 8.83 -13.36 2.22
C VAL A 181 7.99 -13.75 3.44
N SER A 182 8.23 -14.93 4.00
CA SER A 182 7.50 -15.42 5.18
C SER A 182 7.77 -14.54 6.38
N LYS A 183 9.05 -14.15 6.55
CA LYS A 183 9.45 -13.24 7.64
C LYS A 183 8.80 -11.86 7.50
N LEU A 184 8.72 -11.31 6.29
CA LEU A 184 8.08 -10.02 6.04
C LEU A 184 6.57 -10.06 6.33
N THR A 185 5.92 -11.16 5.96
CA THR A 185 4.50 -11.38 6.23
C THR A 185 4.24 -11.48 7.74
N GLN A 186 5.06 -12.26 8.46
CA GLN A 186 5.01 -12.36 9.92
C GLN A 186 5.25 -11.02 10.61
N LEU A 187 6.15 -10.19 10.07
CA LEU A 187 6.44 -8.86 10.60
C LEU A 187 5.19 -7.97 10.61
N LEU A 188 4.40 -8.02 9.53
CA LEU A 188 3.16 -7.27 9.42
C LEU A 188 2.06 -7.84 10.31
N ARG A 189 1.90 -9.17 10.36
CA ARG A 189 0.90 -9.83 11.22
C ARG A 189 1.17 -9.63 12.71
N ALA A 190 2.43 -9.51 13.11
CA ALA A 190 2.84 -9.28 14.49
C ALA A 190 2.86 -7.79 14.88
N ALA A 191 2.63 -6.88 13.94
CA ALA A 191 2.63 -5.45 14.20
C ALA A 191 1.46 -5.03 15.10
N GLU A 192 1.69 -3.99 15.91
CA GLU A 192 0.64 -3.39 16.74
C GLU A 192 -0.36 -2.57 15.91
N THR A 193 -1.44 -2.14 16.54
CA THR A 193 -2.57 -1.44 15.90
C THR A 193 -2.14 -0.22 15.09
N LEU A 194 -2.68 -0.10 13.87
CA LEU A 194 -2.45 1.02 12.95
C LEU A 194 -2.97 2.35 13.53
N ASP A 195 -2.19 3.42 13.36
CA ASP A 195 -2.57 4.80 13.70
C ASP A 195 -3.59 5.37 12.69
N GLN A 196 -4.21 6.52 13.02
CA GLN A 196 -5.09 7.29 12.15
C GLN A 196 -4.35 8.03 11.02
N ASP A 197 -3.06 8.32 11.21
CA ASP A 197 -2.25 9.05 10.21
C ASP A 197 -1.83 8.18 9.00
N GLU A 198 -2.14 6.88 9.02
CA GLU A 198 -1.76 5.95 7.96
C GLU A 198 -2.77 5.89 6.82
N ILE A 199 -2.28 5.82 5.58
CA ILE A 199 -3.13 5.64 4.40
C ILE A 199 -3.39 4.15 4.24
N LYS A 200 -4.66 3.73 4.19
CA LYS A 200 -5.07 2.31 4.10
C LYS A 200 -5.58 1.90 2.72
N GLY A 201 -5.80 2.87 1.83
CA GLY A 201 -6.20 2.58 0.46
C GLY A 201 -6.65 3.81 -0.30
N PHE A 202 -7.08 3.55 -1.53
CA PHE A 202 -7.46 4.58 -2.50
C PHE A 202 -8.77 4.20 -3.20
N THR A 203 -9.58 5.21 -3.50
CA THR A 203 -10.64 5.15 -4.52
C THR A 203 -10.04 5.60 -5.84
N LEU A 204 -10.24 4.83 -6.90
CA LEU A 204 -9.77 5.18 -8.23
C LEU A 204 -10.94 5.46 -9.15
N THR A 205 -10.89 6.56 -9.87
CA THR A 205 -11.94 6.95 -10.82
C THR A 205 -11.32 7.46 -12.09
N GLN A 206 -11.81 6.97 -13.23
CA GLN A 206 -11.38 7.46 -14.53
C GLN A 206 -11.68 8.96 -14.64
N GLY A 207 -10.64 9.74 -14.97
CA GLY A 207 -10.72 11.18 -15.17
C GLY A 207 -10.89 11.57 -16.62
N ASP A 208 -10.97 12.88 -16.84
CA ASP A 208 -11.00 13.45 -18.18
C ASP A 208 -9.67 13.23 -18.90
N ALA A 209 -9.75 13.02 -20.22
CA ALA A 209 -8.60 12.92 -21.11
C ALA A 209 -7.53 11.93 -20.60
N ASP A 210 -7.92 10.67 -20.39
CA ASP A 210 -7.01 9.55 -20.19
C ASP A 210 -6.09 9.67 -18.97
N CYS A 211 -6.55 10.36 -17.93
CA CYS A 211 -5.92 10.32 -16.61
C CYS A 211 -6.79 9.53 -15.63
N LEU A 212 -6.16 9.03 -14.59
CA LEU A 212 -6.82 8.35 -13.48
C LEU A 212 -6.73 9.23 -12.24
N HIS A 213 -7.85 9.50 -11.57
CA HIS A 213 -7.86 10.13 -10.26
C HIS A 213 -7.76 9.08 -9.16
N ALA A 214 -6.91 9.32 -8.18
CA ALA A 214 -6.64 8.41 -7.07
C ALA A 214 -6.71 9.15 -5.74
N HIS A 215 -7.83 9.00 -5.05
CA HIS A 215 -8.11 9.70 -3.79
C HIS A 215 -7.93 8.77 -2.60
N VAL A 216 -7.38 9.27 -1.50
CA VAL A 216 -7.29 8.51 -0.25
C VAL A 216 -8.69 8.13 0.20
N ALA A 217 -8.89 6.83 0.45
CA ALA A 217 -10.16 6.27 0.90
C ALA A 217 -10.03 5.91 2.40
N ALA A 218 -10.40 6.85 3.26
CA ALA A 218 -10.23 6.74 4.71
C ALA A 218 -11.14 5.66 5.35
N GLU A 219 -12.19 5.26 4.66
CA GLU A 219 -13.13 4.23 5.05
C GLU A 219 -12.63 2.80 4.81
N ILE A 220 -11.55 2.64 4.03
CA ILE A 220 -10.97 1.32 3.78
C ILE A 220 -10.35 0.79 5.08
N SER A 221 -10.90 -0.31 5.56
CA SER A 221 -10.32 -1.09 6.65
C SER A 221 -9.29 -2.07 6.08
N LEU A 222 -8.21 -2.25 6.83
CA LEU A 222 -7.16 -3.22 6.54
C LEU A 222 -6.87 -4.01 7.81
N ASP A 223 -7.00 -5.34 7.73
CA ASP A 223 -6.52 -6.25 8.76
C ASP A 223 -5.17 -6.83 8.33
N LEU A 224 -4.14 -6.59 9.15
CA LEU A 224 -2.80 -7.09 8.88
C LEU A 224 -2.71 -8.62 9.04
N CYS A 225 -3.62 -9.23 9.81
CA CYS A 225 -3.69 -10.68 9.99
C CYS A 225 -4.06 -11.41 8.70
N ASP A 226 -4.85 -10.76 7.83
CA ASP A 226 -5.37 -11.32 6.58
C ASP A 226 -4.37 -11.24 5.41
N ILE A 227 -3.20 -10.64 5.60
CA ILE A 227 -2.20 -10.54 4.54
C ILE A 227 -1.66 -11.93 4.21
N GLU A 228 -2.04 -12.46 3.05
CA GLU A 228 -1.66 -13.80 2.54
C GLU A 228 -0.16 -13.94 2.19
N GLY A 229 0.58 -12.84 2.17
CA GLY A 229 2.02 -12.77 1.88
C GLY A 229 2.35 -12.22 0.50
N PHE A 230 3.60 -12.39 0.06
CA PHE A 230 4.16 -11.72 -1.13
C PHE A 230 4.89 -12.70 -2.08
N ASN A 231 4.36 -13.91 -2.24
CA ASN A 231 4.97 -14.94 -3.10
C ASN A 231 4.66 -14.74 -4.59
N GLU A 232 3.87 -13.73 -4.92
CA GLU A 232 3.50 -13.40 -6.30
C GLU A 232 4.74 -12.97 -7.10
N ALA A 233 5.08 -13.77 -8.11
CA ALA A 233 6.07 -13.39 -9.11
C ALA A 233 5.32 -12.96 -10.37
N PHE A 234 5.00 -11.66 -10.47
CA PHE A 234 4.48 -11.08 -11.69
C PHE A 234 5.62 -10.39 -12.45
N VAL A 235 5.92 -10.87 -13.65
CA VAL A 235 6.86 -10.22 -14.58
C VAL A 235 6.03 -9.70 -15.74
N SER A 236 6.07 -8.38 -15.96
CA SER A 236 5.35 -7.79 -17.08
C SER A 236 6.07 -8.05 -18.40
N HIS A 237 5.29 -8.35 -19.43
CA HIS A 237 5.78 -8.50 -20.81
C HIS A 237 5.46 -7.28 -21.67
N GLN A 238 4.47 -6.48 -21.28
CA GLN A 238 3.94 -5.33 -22.02
C GLN A 238 3.57 -4.20 -21.05
N PRO A 239 4.56 -3.63 -20.33
CA PRO A 239 4.28 -2.72 -19.22
C PRO A 239 3.59 -1.43 -19.65
N LYS A 240 3.79 -0.99 -20.90
CA LYS A 240 3.08 0.16 -21.47
C LYS A 240 1.59 -0.13 -21.64
N GLU A 241 1.27 -1.23 -22.30
CA GLU A 241 -0.10 -1.66 -22.57
C GLU A 241 -0.87 -1.97 -21.29
N GLU A 242 -0.21 -2.61 -20.32
CA GLU A 242 -0.79 -2.90 -19.01
C GLU A 242 -1.09 -1.62 -18.20
N PHE A 243 -0.23 -0.59 -18.31
CA PHE A 243 -0.48 0.71 -17.69
C PHE A 243 -1.68 1.41 -18.34
N GLU A 244 -1.77 1.39 -19.67
CA GLU A 244 -2.94 1.91 -20.40
C GLU A 244 -4.24 1.19 -20.02
N GLU A 245 -4.20 -0.13 -19.89
CA GLU A 245 -5.34 -0.92 -19.46
C GLU A 245 -5.79 -0.53 -18.05
N TRP A 246 -4.85 -0.32 -17.14
CA TRP A 246 -5.16 0.14 -15.78
C TRP A 246 -5.83 1.51 -15.75
N ILE A 247 -5.36 2.47 -16.56
CA ILE A 247 -5.99 3.79 -16.68
C ILE A 247 -7.39 3.69 -17.29
N ALA A 248 -7.57 2.81 -18.28
CA ALA A 248 -8.85 2.64 -18.97
C ALA A 248 -9.88 1.87 -18.13
N ARG A 249 -9.44 0.94 -17.28
CA ARG A 249 -10.28 0.06 -16.46
C ARG A 249 -9.71 -0.05 -15.04
N PRO A 250 -9.71 1.04 -14.25
CA PRO A 250 -9.24 0.99 -12.89
C PRO A 250 -10.20 0.20 -12.00
N PRO A 251 -9.70 -0.51 -10.96
CA PRO A 251 -10.58 -1.00 -9.90
C PRO A 251 -11.15 0.18 -9.10
N ASP A 252 -12.40 0.11 -8.65
CA ASP A 252 -13.06 1.20 -7.93
C ASP A 252 -12.31 1.60 -6.65
N ARG A 253 -11.76 0.62 -5.94
CA ARG A 253 -11.01 0.79 -4.70
C ARG A 253 -9.88 -0.22 -4.60
N VAL A 254 -8.83 0.15 -3.87
CA VAL A 254 -7.68 -0.71 -3.61
C VAL A 254 -7.13 -0.49 -2.20
N GLN A 255 -6.71 -1.58 -1.56
CA GLN A 255 -6.05 -1.62 -0.27
C GLN A 255 -4.55 -1.38 -0.43
N TYR A 256 -4.09 -0.25 0.10
CA TYR A 256 -2.69 0.13 0.05
C TYR A 256 -2.27 0.78 1.35
N LEU A 257 -1.39 0.11 2.09
CA LEU A 257 -0.88 0.63 3.34
C LEU A 257 0.37 1.46 3.10
N ILE A 258 0.31 2.75 3.42
CA ILE A 258 1.47 3.64 3.45
C ILE A 258 1.63 4.12 4.88
N CYS A 259 2.73 3.72 5.52
CA CYS A 259 2.90 3.93 6.96
C CYS A 259 4.32 4.14 7.44
N LYS A 260 4.47 4.63 8.67
CA LYS A 260 5.74 4.49 9.39
C LYS A 260 6.01 3.00 9.67
N PRO A 261 7.27 2.59 9.88
CA PRO A 261 7.59 1.21 10.21
C PRO A 261 6.82 0.74 11.44
N LEU A 262 6.07 -0.36 11.30
CA LEU A 262 5.19 -0.88 12.37
C LEU A 262 5.94 -1.75 13.38
N SER A 263 7.20 -2.06 13.12
CA SER A 263 8.07 -2.79 14.03
C SER A 263 9.52 -2.41 13.81
N ASP A 264 10.35 -2.51 14.84
CA ASP A 264 11.80 -2.38 14.69
C ASP A 264 12.39 -3.64 14.04
N HIS A 265 13.02 -3.47 12.89
CA HIS A 265 13.56 -4.57 12.10
C HIS A 265 14.74 -4.10 11.24
N SER A 266 15.67 -5.01 10.93
CA SER A 266 16.89 -4.69 10.17
C SER A 266 16.65 -4.18 8.74
N ILE A 267 15.41 -4.26 8.23
CA ILE A 267 15.05 -3.64 6.94
C ILE A 267 15.04 -2.11 7.04
N ASN A 268 14.78 -1.57 8.23
CA ASN A 268 14.67 -0.14 8.48
C ASN A 268 16.03 0.58 8.40
N SER A 269 17.14 -0.17 8.36
CA SER A 269 18.49 0.39 8.22
C SER A 269 19.09 0.18 6.82
N LEU A 270 18.30 -0.32 5.86
CA LEU A 270 18.76 -0.57 4.49
C LEU A 270 18.78 0.70 3.65
N LEU A 271 17.94 1.66 3.97
CA LEU A 271 17.89 2.95 3.33
C LEU A 271 18.34 4.01 4.34
N ASP A 272 18.98 5.06 3.85
CA ASP A 272 19.51 6.16 4.66
C ASP A 272 19.34 7.45 3.85
N ALA A 273 18.85 8.51 4.50
CA ALA A 273 18.58 9.79 3.83
C ALA A 273 19.86 10.60 3.54
N GLY A 274 21.01 10.06 3.90
CA GLY A 274 22.30 10.68 3.72
C GLY A 274 22.62 11.74 4.79
N PRO A 275 23.88 12.17 4.84
CA PRO A 275 24.39 13.01 5.92
C PRO A 275 23.80 14.41 5.97
N GLN A 276 23.15 14.89 4.90
CA GLN A 276 22.52 16.21 4.90
C GLN A 276 21.12 16.15 5.53
N CYS A 277 20.29 15.20 5.14
CA CYS A 277 18.96 15.00 5.71
C CYS A 277 19.04 14.49 7.16
N ASN A 278 20.00 13.61 7.48
CA ASN A 278 20.20 13.09 8.84
C ASN A 278 20.67 14.14 9.86
N ARG A 279 21.09 15.34 9.43
CA ARG A 279 21.40 16.46 10.32
C ARG A 279 20.16 17.23 10.79
N ARG A 280 19.01 16.99 10.16
CA ARG A 280 17.74 17.59 10.54
C ARG A 280 17.10 16.78 11.67
N PRO A 281 16.17 17.37 12.46
CA PRO A 281 15.26 16.60 13.27
C PRO A 281 14.54 15.54 12.44
N GLU A 282 14.01 14.53 13.10
CA GLU A 282 13.26 13.48 12.41
C GLU A 282 12.02 14.07 11.72
N ILE A 283 11.92 13.82 10.42
CA ILE A 283 10.82 14.22 9.54
C ILE A 283 10.32 12.93 8.87
N PRO A 284 9.09 12.49 9.19
CA PRO A 284 8.48 11.31 8.59
C PRO A 284 8.49 11.39 7.05
N GLY A 285 8.88 10.30 6.39
CA GLY A 285 9.00 10.19 4.94
C GLY A 285 10.32 10.71 4.40
N VAL A 286 10.86 11.78 4.99
CA VAL A 286 12.07 12.45 4.52
C VAL A 286 13.34 11.77 5.03
N ASN A 287 13.60 11.85 6.34
CA ASN A 287 14.78 11.20 6.95
C ASN A 287 14.41 10.05 7.90
N ARG A 288 13.12 9.71 7.93
CA ARG A 288 12.58 8.48 8.50
C ARG A 288 11.81 7.75 7.41
N LEU A 289 12.23 6.53 7.11
CA LEU A 289 11.63 5.73 6.05
C LEU A 289 10.15 5.42 6.30
N TYR A 290 9.44 5.16 5.21
CA TYR A 290 8.06 4.68 5.20
C TYR A 290 8.01 3.27 4.61
N TRP A 291 7.06 2.48 5.08
CA TRP A 291 6.66 1.21 4.49
C TRP A 291 5.48 1.43 3.54
N TYR A 292 5.54 0.72 2.42
CA TYR A 292 4.53 0.73 1.38
C TYR A 292 4.15 -0.72 1.10
N VAL A 293 2.95 -1.13 1.51
CA VAL A 293 2.48 -2.52 1.39
C VAL A 293 1.24 -2.54 0.51
N SER A 294 1.42 -3.02 -0.72
CA SER A 294 0.32 -3.29 -1.63
C SER A 294 -0.34 -4.60 -1.22
N CYS A 295 -1.62 -4.57 -0.85
CA CYS A 295 -2.37 -5.75 -0.43
C CYS A 295 -3.13 -6.41 -1.60
N GLU A 296 -3.14 -5.75 -2.76
CA GLU A 296 -3.76 -6.21 -4.00
C GLU A 296 -3.08 -5.57 -5.24
N PRO A 297 -3.39 -6.03 -6.46
CA PRO A 297 -2.96 -5.38 -7.70
C PRO A 297 -3.43 -3.92 -7.85
N ASN A 298 -2.74 -3.17 -8.70
CA ASN A 298 -3.16 -1.86 -9.18
C ASN A 298 -3.24 -0.75 -8.10
N THR A 299 -2.48 -0.87 -7.01
CA THR A 299 -2.39 0.24 -6.04
C THR A 299 -1.46 1.35 -6.54
N PRO A 300 -1.82 2.64 -6.37
CA PRO A 300 -1.10 3.75 -6.98
C PRO A 300 -0.11 4.46 -6.06
N ALA A 301 0.88 5.12 -6.66
CA ALA A 301 1.40 6.40 -6.18
C ALA A 301 1.21 7.45 -7.28
N ASN A 302 0.52 8.54 -6.94
CA ASN A 302 0.10 9.58 -7.88
C ASN A 302 1.30 10.36 -8.45
N LEU A 303 1.12 11.09 -9.55
CA LEU A 303 2.17 11.90 -10.17
C LEU A 303 2.65 13.01 -9.22
N HIS A 304 3.95 12.99 -8.89
CA HIS A 304 4.55 13.98 -8.00
C HIS A 304 6.07 14.10 -8.18
N ILE A 305 6.64 15.10 -7.51
CA ILE A 305 8.07 15.22 -7.22
C ILE A 305 8.26 15.17 -5.71
N GLU A 306 9.49 14.90 -5.27
CA GLU A 306 9.84 14.85 -3.86
C GLU A 306 9.88 16.23 -3.21
N ASP A 307 9.53 16.28 -1.93
CA ASP A 307 9.49 17.51 -1.15
C ASP A 307 10.91 18.11 -0.99
N GLY A 308 11.00 19.44 -1.00
CA GLY A 308 12.30 20.12 -0.87
C GLY A 308 13.26 19.88 -2.03
N ASN A 309 12.77 19.33 -3.15
CA ASN A 309 13.57 18.96 -4.32
C ASN A 309 14.69 17.96 -3.98
N THR A 310 14.43 17.07 -3.02
CA THR A 310 15.31 15.94 -2.70
C THR A 310 15.23 14.85 -3.76
N GLY A 311 16.07 13.83 -3.62
CA GLY A 311 15.84 12.57 -4.33
C GLY A 311 14.90 11.68 -3.51
N SER A 312 14.78 10.44 -3.96
CA SER A 312 14.26 9.35 -3.14
C SER A 312 14.91 8.02 -3.50
N ALA A 313 14.88 7.09 -2.55
CA ALA A 313 15.27 5.71 -2.73
C ALA A 313 14.11 4.81 -2.30
N ASN A 314 13.64 3.96 -3.20
CA ASN A 314 12.57 2.99 -2.96
C ASN A 314 13.14 1.58 -3.11
N LEU A 315 13.22 0.81 -2.03
CA LEU A 315 13.61 -0.61 -2.04
C LEU A 315 12.37 -1.49 -2.10
N LEU A 316 12.22 -2.27 -3.17
CA LEU A 316 11.21 -3.33 -3.25
C LEU A 316 11.73 -4.58 -2.54
N LEU A 317 11.14 -4.93 -1.40
CA LEU A 317 11.62 -6.03 -0.55
C LEU A 317 11.14 -7.40 -1.03
N ALA A 318 9.89 -7.49 -1.48
CA ALA A 318 9.24 -8.73 -1.90
C ALA A 318 7.96 -8.46 -2.73
N GLY A 319 7.47 -9.50 -3.41
CA GLY A 319 6.19 -9.50 -4.13
C GLY A 319 6.29 -9.15 -5.61
N ALA A 320 5.15 -8.74 -6.17
CA ALA A 320 5.03 -8.34 -7.57
C ALA A 320 5.84 -7.07 -7.88
N GLU A 321 6.17 -6.89 -9.16
CA GLU A 321 6.86 -5.70 -9.67
C GLU A 321 6.12 -4.39 -9.34
N LYS A 322 6.89 -3.31 -9.32
CA LYS A 322 6.35 -1.95 -9.42
C LYS A 322 6.68 -1.39 -10.80
N HIS A 323 5.69 -0.84 -11.47
CA HIS A 323 5.89 -0.11 -12.72
C HIS A 323 5.90 1.38 -12.43
N TRP A 324 7.01 2.02 -12.76
CA TRP A 324 7.18 3.45 -12.59
C TRP A 324 7.05 4.12 -13.95
N ILE A 325 6.32 5.23 -14.01
CA ILE A 325 6.50 6.20 -15.07
C ILE A 325 7.40 7.30 -14.50
N ILE A 326 8.53 7.55 -15.16
CA ILE A 326 9.49 8.59 -14.78
C ILE A 326 9.61 9.57 -15.92
N ILE A 327 9.34 10.84 -15.65
CA ILE A 327 9.39 11.91 -16.63
C ILE A 327 10.82 12.43 -16.72
N HIS A 328 11.36 12.50 -17.94
CA HIS A 328 12.68 13.09 -18.16
C HIS A 328 12.67 14.55 -17.70
N ARG A 329 13.79 15.02 -17.14
CA ARG A 329 13.85 16.38 -16.57
C ARG A 329 13.56 17.47 -17.58
N SER A 330 14.01 17.30 -18.82
CA SER A 330 13.72 18.22 -19.92
C SER A 330 12.23 18.40 -20.21
N SER A 331 11.38 17.46 -19.78
CA SER A 331 9.94 17.52 -19.97
C SER A 331 9.16 17.99 -18.73
N ALA A 332 9.80 18.23 -17.59
CA ALA A 332 9.12 18.60 -16.35
C ALA A 332 8.28 19.90 -16.48
N GLU A 333 8.87 20.98 -17.01
CA GLU A 333 8.15 22.25 -17.21
C GLU A 333 7.01 22.12 -18.23
N LYS A 334 7.20 21.27 -19.24
CA LYS A 334 6.19 21.00 -20.26
C LYS A 334 5.01 20.23 -19.68
N LEU A 335 5.28 19.20 -18.88
CA LEU A 335 4.28 18.45 -18.13
C LEU A 335 3.44 19.41 -17.26
N GLU A 336 4.09 20.26 -16.47
CA GLU A 336 3.39 21.22 -15.62
C GLU A 336 2.48 22.16 -16.41
N ARG A 337 2.94 22.64 -17.57
CA ARG A 337 2.12 23.49 -18.44
C ARG A 337 0.91 22.74 -18.99
N CYS A 338 1.09 21.50 -19.44
CA CYS A 338 0.00 20.64 -19.89
C CYS A 338 -1.04 20.41 -18.79
N ILE A 339 -0.60 20.11 -17.57
CA ILE A 339 -1.49 19.93 -16.41
C ILE A 339 -2.23 21.22 -16.08
N ARG A 340 -1.56 22.38 -16.04
CA ARG A 340 -2.24 23.67 -15.80
C ARG A 340 -3.32 23.96 -16.86
N ASN A 341 -3.05 23.63 -18.11
CA ASN A 341 -4.02 23.81 -19.19
C ASN A 341 -5.22 22.85 -19.06
N GLN A 342 -4.98 21.61 -18.62
CA GLN A 342 -6.03 20.61 -18.44
C GLN A 342 -6.88 20.85 -17.20
N PHE A 343 -6.29 21.40 -16.13
CA PHE A 343 -6.98 21.69 -14.88
C PHE A 343 -6.97 23.20 -14.59
N PRO A 344 -7.88 23.98 -15.25
CA PRO A 344 -8.10 25.39 -14.92
C PRO A 344 -8.46 25.53 -13.45
N GLY A 345 -7.66 26.28 -12.69
CA GLY A 345 -7.79 26.37 -11.22
C GLY A 345 -6.70 25.61 -10.44
N SER A 346 -5.71 25.06 -11.14
CA SER A 346 -4.44 24.63 -10.53
C SER A 346 -3.92 25.70 -9.56
N LYS A 347 -3.60 25.28 -8.33
CA LYS A 347 -3.14 26.20 -7.28
C LYS A 347 -1.79 26.81 -7.63
N GLU A 348 -1.56 28.06 -7.22
CA GLU A 348 -0.23 28.68 -7.23
C GLU A 348 0.64 28.08 -6.11
N CYS A 349 1.15 26.89 -6.37
CA CYS A 349 1.97 26.09 -5.46
C CYS A 349 3.09 25.41 -6.25
N SER A 350 4.30 25.34 -5.69
CA SER A 350 5.41 24.61 -6.29
C SER A 350 5.17 23.09 -6.38
N GLN A 351 4.17 22.58 -5.68
CA GLN A 351 3.75 21.16 -5.65
C GLN A 351 2.33 20.98 -6.23
N PHE A 352 1.88 21.88 -7.10
CA PHE A 352 0.48 21.90 -7.54
C PHE A 352 0.04 20.62 -8.25
N VAL A 353 0.93 19.93 -8.96
CA VAL A 353 0.63 18.65 -9.64
C VAL A 353 0.12 17.61 -8.65
N ARG A 354 0.78 17.48 -7.48
CA ARG A 354 0.39 16.54 -6.42
C ARG A 354 -1.01 16.83 -5.88
N HIS A 355 -1.48 18.08 -5.92
CA HIS A 355 -2.82 18.44 -5.44
C HIS A 355 -3.95 17.89 -6.31
N HIS A 356 -3.67 17.52 -7.56
CA HIS A 356 -4.68 16.95 -8.47
C HIS A 356 -4.92 15.47 -8.23
N ASN A 357 -4.01 14.77 -7.54
CA ASN A 357 -4.12 13.34 -7.25
C ASN A 357 -4.38 12.50 -8.52
N ILE A 358 -3.64 12.81 -9.58
CA ILE A 358 -3.78 12.17 -10.89
C ILE A 358 -2.63 11.22 -11.17
N ILE A 359 -2.90 10.28 -12.07
CA ILE A 359 -1.95 9.38 -12.72
C ILE A 359 -2.19 9.52 -14.22
N VAL A 360 -1.13 9.64 -15.02
CA VAL A 360 -1.24 9.92 -16.46
C VAL A 360 -0.79 8.74 -17.31
N GLY A 361 -1.61 8.33 -18.27
CA GLY A 361 -1.26 7.21 -19.15
C GLY A 361 -0.14 7.54 -20.15
N PRO A 362 0.64 6.54 -20.60
CA PRO A 362 1.55 6.63 -21.76
C PRO A 362 0.98 7.39 -22.98
N ARG A 363 -0.27 7.15 -23.37
CA ARG A 363 -1.00 7.77 -24.48
C ARG A 363 -1.17 9.27 -24.26
N TRP A 364 -1.45 9.67 -23.02
CA TRP A 364 -1.54 11.07 -22.65
C TRP A 364 -0.16 11.74 -22.80
N LEU A 365 0.90 11.12 -22.25
CA LEU A 365 2.26 11.63 -22.34
C LEU A 365 2.72 11.78 -23.80
N GLU A 366 2.45 10.79 -24.63
CA GLU A 366 2.80 10.76 -26.06
C GLU A 366 2.04 11.81 -26.85
N LYS A 367 0.73 11.97 -26.61
CA LYS A 367 -0.10 13.02 -27.22
C LYS A 367 0.47 14.41 -26.99
N TRP A 368 1.03 14.66 -25.80
CA TRP A 368 1.67 15.93 -25.46
C TRP A 368 3.15 15.99 -25.82
N GLY A 369 3.75 14.92 -26.32
CA GLY A 369 5.18 14.82 -26.63
C GLY A 369 6.04 15.05 -25.39
N ILE A 370 5.67 14.44 -24.28
CA ILE A 370 6.43 14.42 -23.02
C ILE A 370 7.36 13.20 -23.06
N ASN A 371 8.65 13.40 -22.80
CA ASN A 371 9.61 12.30 -22.74
C ASN A 371 9.53 11.62 -21.36
N TYR A 372 9.41 10.29 -21.37
CA TYR A 372 9.24 9.49 -20.16
C TYR A 372 9.89 8.11 -20.33
N GLU A 373 9.97 7.39 -19.22
CA GLU A 373 10.40 5.99 -19.15
C GLU A 373 9.36 5.18 -18.38
N ILE A 374 9.12 3.95 -18.83
CA ILE A 374 8.45 2.94 -17.99
C ILE A 374 9.50 2.03 -17.43
N VAL A 375 9.60 1.98 -16.10
CA VAL A 375 10.63 1.24 -15.38
C VAL A 375 9.99 0.17 -14.52
N CYS A 376 10.24 -1.09 -14.85
CA CYS A 376 9.84 -2.23 -14.04
C CYS A 376 10.88 -2.46 -12.93
N GLN A 377 10.50 -2.16 -11.69
CA GLN A 377 11.28 -2.42 -10.49
C GLN A 377 10.93 -3.82 -9.95
N LYS A 378 11.97 -4.65 -9.76
CA LYS A 378 11.86 -6.03 -9.29
C LYS A 378 12.22 -6.15 -7.81
N PRO A 379 11.77 -7.21 -7.09
CA PRO A 379 12.23 -7.47 -5.74
C PRO A 379 13.76 -7.48 -5.65
N GLY A 380 14.32 -6.72 -4.69
CA GLY A 380 15.75 -6.48 -4.53
C GLY A 380 16.24 -5.18 -5.17
N ASP A 381 15.48 -4.57 -6.09
CA ASP A 381 15.87 -3.30 -6.70
C ASP A 381 15.64 -2.13 -5.74
N VAL A 382 16.64 -1.26 -5.62
CA VAL A 382 16.48 0.11 -5.10
C VAL A 382 16.31 1.05 -6.29
N LEU A 383 15.10 1.52 -6.55
CA LEU A 383 14.86 2.57 -7.53
C LEU A 383 15.14 3.93 -6.89
N VAL A 384 16.06 4.68 -7.50
CA VAL A 384 16.52 5.98 -7.01
C VAL A 384 16.06 7.07 -7.97
N THR A 385 15.26 8.01 -7.47
CA THR A 385 14.99 9.26 -8.18
C THR A 385 16.00 10.30 -7.74
N LEU A 386 16.56 11.04 -8.70
CA LEU A 386 17.58 12.05 -8.41
C LEU A 386 16.95 13.40 -8.05
N PRO A 387 17.58 14.20 -7.16
CA PRO A 387 17.15 15.58 -6.86
C PRO A 387 17.08 16.46 -8.10
N GLY A 388 16.05 17.29 -8.26
CA GLY A 388 15.94 18.25 -9.37
C GLY A 388 14.74 18.01 -10.30
N HIS A 389 13.53 18.09 -9.75
CA HIS A 389 12.24 18.04 -10.48
C HIS A 389 12.06 16.79 -11.39
N VAL A 390 12.24 15.60 -10.82
CA VAL A 390 11.97 14.33 -11.51
C VAL A 390 10.57 13.85 -11.16
N TYR A 391 9.60 14.19 -12.02
CA TYR A 391 8.22 13.73 -11.85
C TYR A 391 8.15 12.21 -12.03
N HIS A 392 7.42 11.56 -11.14
CA HIS A 392 7.21 10.13 -11.22
C HIS A 392 5.87 9.72 -10.62
N GLU A 393 5.39 8.56 -11.04
CA GLU A 393 4.20 7.88 -10.54
C GLU A 393 4.42 6.37 -10.57
N VAL A 394 3.62 5.63 -9.81
CA VAL A 394 3.81 4.19 -9.60
C VAL A 394 2.50 3.43 -9.70
N ARG A 395 2.55 2.29 -10.38
CA ARG A 395 1.57 1.22 -10.30
C ARG A 395 2.22 0.01 -9.63
N ASN A 396 1.67 -0.44 -8.51
CA ASN A 396 2.01 -1.76 -7.97
C ASN A 396 1.22 -2.82 -8.75
N VAL A 397 1.89 -3.78 -9.37
CA VAL A 397 1.22 -4.74 -10.27
C VAL A 397 0.48 -5.83 -9.50
N GLY A 398 0.85 -6.07 -8.24
CA GLY A 398 0.29 -7.09 -7.36
C GLY A 398 0.63 -6.81 -5.91
N LYS A 399 0.50 -7.83 -5.06
CA LYS A 399 0.88 -7.75 -3.66
C LYS A 399 2.38 -7.58 -3.54
N ASN A 400 2.83 -6.55 -2.85
CA ASN A 400 4.24 -6.29 -2.64
C ASN A 400 4.51 -5.49 -1.37
N PHE A 401 5.76 -5.49 -0.96
CA PHE A 401 6.23 -4.73 0.19
C PHE A 401 7.50 -3.98 -0.18
N ALA A 402 7.47 -2.66 -0.07
CA ALA A 402 8.62 -1.79 -0.23
C ALA A 402 8.86 -0.90 0.99
N ALA A 403 10.08 -0.37 1.06
CA ALA A 403 10.45 0.72 1.95
C ALA A 403 10.97 1.89 1.11
N ALA A 404 10.69 3.13 1.52
CA ALA A 404 11.21 4.31 0.83
C ALA A 404 11.66 5.42 1.80
N ILE A 405 12.59 6.24 1.34
CA ILE A 405 13.14 7.41 2.06
C ILE A 405 13.60 8.47 1.03
N ASN A 406 13.73 9.74 1.44
CA ASN A 406 14.25 10.82 0.60
C ASN A 406 15.78 11.00 0.65
#